data_AF-A0A2U2B3H1-F1
#
_entry.id   AF-A0A2U2B3H1-F1
#
_cell.length_a   1.000
_cell.length_b   1.000
_cell.length_c   1.000
_cell.angle_alpha   90.00
_cell.angle_beta   90.00
_cell.angle_gamma   90.00
#
_symmetry.space_group_name_H-M   'P 1'
#
loop_
_entity.id
_entity.type
_entity.pdbx_description
1 polymer ?
#
loop_
_entity_poly.entity_id
_entity_poly.type
_entity_poly.pdbx_seq_one_letter_code
_entity_poly.pdbx_strand_id
1 'polypeptide(L)'
;MKITLSTIILSLGIFMSNIYAQMPGNMSPPDFNAEKAAGIFEYDIEKVIKKLKIIDDSIKSKVSESLNHYNSKIYELSILHAATFQKLEADFDRNVQIAMRNRDRNQMNGVKAEIQKIIPPIRMQVQNEEKLLNAAMTEILTEKQNKKWLRYQEGKKTY
;
A
#
# COMPACT_ATOMS: atom_id res chain seq x y z
N MET A 1 11.06 14.42 -16.49
CA MET A 1 11.74 14.17 -15.20
C MET A 1 11.59 12.69 -14.90
N LYS A 2 12.67 11.89 -15.02
CA LYS A 2 12.64 10.44 -14.79
C LYS A 2 12.70 10.21 -13.29
N ILE A 3 11.58 9.84 -12.67
CA ILE A 3 11.57 9.43 -11.26
C ILE A 3 12.15 8.02 -11.24
N THR A 4 13.40 7.90 -10.79
CA THR A 4 14.06 6.61 -10.60
C THR A 4 13.50 5.93 -9.34
N LEU A 5 13.36 4.60 -9.40
CA LEU A 5 12.81 3.73 -8.35
C LEU A 5 13.47 3.91 -6.96
N SER A 6 14.65 4.52 -6.90
CA SER A 6 15.46 4.68 -5.69
C SER A 6 14.88 5.64 -4.65
N THR A 7 13.97 6.55 -5.02
CA THR A 7 13.46 7.56 -4.08
C THR A 7 12.36 7.02 -3.14
N ILE A 8 11.70 5.92 -3.49
CA ILE A 8 10.67 5.27 -2.65
C ILE A 8 11.31 4.36 -1.59
N ILE A 9 12.55 3.94 -1.78
CA ILE A 9 13.30 3.04 -0.88
C ILE A 9 13.61 3.70 0.48
N LEU A 10 13.56 5.04 0.58
CA LEU A 10 14.14 5.78 1.71
C LEU A 10 13.14 6.21 2.80
N SER A 11 11.83 6.20 2.57
CA SER A 11 10.85 6.74 3.53
C SER A 11 10.57 5.81 4.72
N LEU A 12 10.62 4.49 4.54
CA LEU A 12 10.43 3.51 5.63
C LEU A 12 11.65 3.39 6.58
N GLY A 13 12.87 3.60 6.07
CA GLY A 13 14.09 3.45 6.86
C GLY A 13 14.37 4.60 7.83
N ILE A 14 14.06 5.84 7.42
CA ILE A 14 14.43 7.05 8.17
C ILE A 14 13.40 7.42 9.25
N PHE A 15 12.13 7.10 9.04
CA PHE A 15 11.09 7.39 10.04
C PHE A 15 11.20 6.50 11.27
N MET A 16 11.66 5.26 11.10
CA MET A 16 11.78 4.30 12.18
C MET A 16 13.01 4.57 13.06
N SER A 17 14.17 4.93 12.50
CA SER A 17 15.42 5.07 13.29
C SER A 17 15.37 6.18 14.34
N ASN A 18 14.66 7.29 14.08
CA ASN A 18 14.61 8.46 14.96
C ASN A 18 13.67 8.32 16.15
N ILE A 19 12.57 7.56 16.03
CA ILE A 19 11.58 7.45 17.11
C ILE A 19 12.12 6.56 18.25
N TYR A 20 12.81 5.45 17.94
CA TYR A 20 13.26 4.49 18.95
C TYR A 20 14.39 4.96 19.87
N ALA A 21 15.16 5.99 19.47
CA ALA A 21 16.27 6.50 20.30
C ALA A 21 15.77 7.29 21.53
N GLN A 22 14.49 7.67 21.54
CA GLN A 22 13.92 8.55 22.56
C GLN A 22 12.61 8.01 23.17
N MET A 23 12.23 6.75 22.94
CA MET A 23 10.97 6.22 23.48
C MET A 23 11.04 6.04 25.01
N PRO A 24 10.20 6.74 25.79
CA PRO A 24 10.01 6.41 27.20
C PRO A 24 9.37 5.02 27.32
N GLY A 25 9.59 4.32 28.45
CA GLY A 25 9.22 2.90 28.67
C GLY A 25 7.74 2.52 28.57
N ASN A 26 6.85 3.44 28.17
CA ASN A 26 5.40 3.24 28.01
C ASN A 26 4.89 3.37 26.56
N MET A 27 5.75 3.49 25.54
CA MET A 27 5.30 3.51 24.14
C MET A 27 5.12 2.08 23.59
N SER A 28 3.95 1.81 23.02
CA SER A 28 3.68 0.56 22.31
C SER A 28 4.65 0.42 21.12
N PRO A 29 5.14 -0.79 20.84
CA PRO A 29 5.95 -1.01 19.67
C PRO A 29 5.21 -0.58 18.39
N PRO A 30 5.92 -0.05 17.38
CA PRO A 30 5.28 0.38 16.15
C PRO A 30 4.72 -0.82 15.42
N ASP A 31 3.51 -0.64 14.91
CA ASP A 31 2.76 -1.65 14.18
C ASP A 31 3.26 -1.76 12.74
N PHE A 32 3.40 -2.99 12.23
CA PHE A 32 3.71 -3.28 10.84
C PHE A 32 2.51 -3.96 10.20
N ASN A 33 1.93 -3.30 9.20
CA ASN A 33 0.83 -3.87 8.41
C ASN A 33 1.36 -4.30 7.03
N ALA A 34 1.40 -5.61 6.80
CA ALA A 34 1.99 -6.21 5.61
C ALA A 34 1.14 -5.99 4.36
N GLU A 35 -0.20 -6.02 4.49
CA GLU A 35 -1.14 -5.72 3.40
C GLU A 35 -0.93 -4.29 2.86
N LYS A 36 -0.90 -3.32 3.75
CA LYS A 36 -0.66 -1.91 3.43
C LYS A 36 0.73 -1.72 2.82
N ALA A 37 1.76 -2.41 3.34
CA ALA A 37 3.10 -2.37 2.76
C ALA A 37 3.14 -2.94 1.34
N ALA A 38 2.31 -3.96 1.05
CA ALA A 38 2.12 -4.52 -0.29
C ALA A 38 1.23 -3.64 -1.19
N GLY A 39 0.58 -2.60 -0.65
CA GLY A 39 -0.32 -1.73 -1.41
C GLY A 39 -1.72 -2.31 -1.59
N ILE A 40 -2.12 -3.31 -0.80
CA ILE A 40 -3.47 -3.83 -0.80
C ILE A 40 -4.40 -2.75 -0.24
N PHE A 41 -5.24 -2.18 -1.10
CA PHE A 41 -6.34 -1.32 -0.70
C PHE A 41 -7.41 -1.27 -1.79
N GLU A 42 -8.66 -1.10 -1.36
CA GLU A 42 -9.82 -0.96 -2.24
C GLU A 42 -10.27 0.51 -2.36
N TYR A 43 -10.88 0.84 -3.48
CA TYR A 43 -11.50 2.14 -3.70
C TYR A 43 -12.97 2.12 -3.28
N ASP A 44 -13.34 3.12 -2.49
CA ASP A 44 -14.74 3.52 -2.34
C ASP A 44 -15.25 4.16 -3.65
N ILE A 45 -16.13 3.44 -4.34
CA ILE A 45 -16.63 3.79 -5.67
C ILE A 45 -17.42 5.10 -5.64
N GLU A 46 -18.33 5.26 -4.68
CA GLU A 46 -19.14 6.47 -4.55
C GLU A 46 -18.25 7.69 -4.30
N LYS A 47 -17.25 7.53 -3.44
CA LYS A 47 -16.26 8.58 -3.15
C LYS A 47 -15.44 8.94 -4.37
N VAL A 48 -15.03 7.96 -5.19
CA VAL A 48 -14.33 8.23 -6.45
C VAL A 48 -15.22 9.00 -7.42
N ILE A 49 -16.45 8.52 -7.67
CA ILE A 49 -17.42 9.18 -8.56
C ILE A 49 -17.65 10.63 -8.14
N LYS A 50 -17.88 10.86 -6.84
CA LYS A 50 -18.06 12.20 -6.26
C LYS A 50 -16.81 13.07 -6.43
N LYS A 51 -15.61 12.53 -6.19
CA LYS A 51 -14.34 13.26 -6.32
C LYS A 51 -14.07 13.68 -7.77
N LEU A 52 -14.37 12.80 -8.72
CA LEU A 52 -14.21 13.06 -10.14
C LEU A 52 -15.27 14.01 -10.69
N LYS A 53 -16.39 14.18 -9.98
CA LYS A 53 -17.57 14.96 -10.38
C LYS A 53 -18.19 14.40 -11.67
N ILE A 54 -18.38 13.09 -11.73
CA ILE A 54 -19.03 12.42 -12.86
C ILE A 54 -20.54 12.55 -12.68
N ILE A 55 -21.20 13.15 -13.67
CA ILE A 55 -22.65 13.38 -13.65
C ILE A 55 -23.37 12.35 -14.52
N ASP A 56 -22.81 12.07 -15.71
CA ASP A 56 -23.34 11.11 -16.67
C ASP A 56 -23.39 9.69 -16.11
N ASP A 57 -24.56 9.06 -16.15
CA ASP A 57 -24.80 7.75 -15.54
C ASP A 57 -24.13 6.61 -16.32
N SER A 58 -23.95 6.73 -17.63
CA SER A 58 -23.21 5.75 -18.43
C SER A 58 -21.73 5.74 -18.03
N ILE A 59 -21.14 6.93 -17.87
CA ILE A 59 -19.76 7.06 -17.37
C ILE A 59 -19.65 6.55 -15.93
N LYS A 60 -20.61 6.87 -15.04
CA LYS A 60 -20.62 6.31 -13.68
C LYS A 60 -20.63 4.79 -13.67
N SER A 61 -21.46 4.17 -14.52
CA SER A 61 -21.53 2.72 -14.64
C SER A 61 -20.19 2.12 -15.03
N LYS A 62 -19.55 2.64 -16.10
CA LYS A 62 -18.25 2.15 -16.58
C LYS A 62 -17.12 2.32 -15.57
N VAL A 63 -17.10 3.47 -14.87
CA VAL A 63 -16.15 3.74 -13.79
C VAL A 63 -16.37 2.78 -12.63
N SER A 64 -17.62 2.54 -12.24
CA SER A 64 -17.96 1.60 -11.17
C SER A 64 -17.54 0.18 -11.51
N GLU A 65 -17.79 -0.27 -12.73
CA GLU A 65 -17.38 -1.58 -13.22
C GLU A 65 -15.86 -1.75 -13.17
N SER A 66 -15.11 -0.75 -13.65
CA SER A 66 -13.65 -0.76 -13.63
C SER A 66 -13.09 -0.81 -12.20
N LEU A 67 -13.68 -0.04 -11.27
CA LEU A 67 -13.28 -0.04 -9.86
C LEU A 67 -13.66 -1.35 -9.16
N ASN A 68 -14.84 -1.90 -9.43
CA ASN A 68 -15.26 -3.20 -8.90
C ASN A 68 -14.33 -4.32 -9.35
N HIS A 69 -13.93 -4.31 -10.62
CA HIS A 69 -12.97 -5.26 -11.16
C HIS A 69 -11.64 -5.17 -10.40
N TYR A 70 -11.07 -3.96 -10.29
CA TYR A 70 -9.85 -3.74 -9.51
C TYR A 70 -9.99 -4.19 -8.06
N ASN A 71 -11.03 -3.75 -7.35
CA ASN A 71 -11.25 -4.09 -5.93
C ASN A 71 -11.34 -5.60 -5.75
N SER A 72 -12.04 -6.30 -6.65
CA SER A 72 -12.13 -7.77 -6.62
C SER A 72 -10.75 -8.42 -6.77
N LYS A 73 -9.91 -7.91 -7.69
CA LYS A 73 -8.53 -8.41 -7.85
C LYS A 73 -7.63 -8.11 -6.66
N ILE A 74 -7.77 -6.94 -6.04
CA ILE A 74 -7.05 -6.65 -4.80
C ILE A 74 -7.51 -7.55 -3.65
N TYR A 75 -8.80 -7.84 -3.55
CA TYR A 75 -9.33 -8.78 -2.57
C TYR A 75 -8.85 -10.22 -2.81
N GLU A 76 -8.81 -10.66 -4.06
CA GLU A 76 -8.20 -11.96 -4.42
C GLU A 76 -6.73 -12.03 -3.99
N LEU A 77 -5.94 -10.97 -4.24
CA LEU A 77 -4.54 -10.89 -3.82
C LEU A 77 -4.38 -10.87 -2.29
N SER A 78 -5.29 -10.22 -1.56
CA SER A 78 -5.25 -10.19 -0.09
C SER A 78 -5.48 -11.60 0.47
N ILE A 79 -6.47 -12.33 -0.04
CA ILE A 79 -6.73 -13.72 0.35
C ILE A 79 -5.53 -14.61 -0.01
N LEU A 80 -5.03 -14.52 -1.24
CA LEU A 80 -3.93 -15.35 -1.73
C LEU A 80 -2.68 -15.22 -0.86
N HIS A 81 -2.42 -14.03 -0.33
CA HIS A 81 -1.23 -13.72 0.45
C HIS A 81 -1.49 -13.59 1.97
N ALA A 82 -2.72 -13.86 2.43
CA ALA A 82 -3.13 -13.66 3.82
C ALA A 82 -2.21 -14.38 4.82
N ALA A 83 -1.89 -15.65 4.58
CA ALA A 83 -0.99 -16.42 5.45
C ALA A 83 0.43 -15.84 5.50
N THR A 84 0.92 -15.32 4.36
CA THR A 84 2.23 -14.67 4.26
C THR A 84 2.25 -13.36 5.04
N PHE A 85 1.19 -12.55 4.92
CA PHE A 85 1.04 -11.30 5.67
C PHE A 85 1.01 -11.56 7.17
N GLN A 86 0.14 -12.46 7.63
CA GLN A 86 0.04 -12.83 9.05
C GLN A 86 1.38 -13.32 9.62
N LYS A 87 2.13 -14.13 8.86
CA LYS A 87 3.46 -14.58 9.28
C LYS A 87 4.43 -13.41 9.44
N LEU A 88 4.50 -12.52 8.44
CA LEU A 88 5.41 -11.37 8.49
C LEU A 88 5.10 -10.43 9.65
N GLU A 89 3.82 -10.18 9.92
CA GLU A 89 3.37 -9.35 11.05
C GLU A 89 3.73 -10.00 12.38
N ALA A 90 3.41 -11.29 12.57
CA ALA A 90 3.77 -12.03 13.78
C ALA A 90 5.28 -12.10 14.01
N ASP A 91 6.07 -12.32 12.95
CA ASP A 91 7.53 -12.32 13.03
C ASP A 91 8.06 -10.93 13.38
N PHE A 92 7.47 -9.86 12.82
CA PHE A 92 7.84 -8.49 13.12
C PHE A 92 7.59 -8.18 14.59
N ASP A 93 6.38 -8.42 15.09
CA ASP A 93 5.99 -8.17 16.48
C ASP A 93 6.88 -8.92 17.46
N ARG A 94 7.13 -10.21 17.19
CA ARG A 94 8.04 -11.02 18.02
C ARG A 94 9.44 -10.42 18.07
N ASN A 95 10.00 -10.03 16.93
CA ASN A 95 11.35 -9.47 16.88
C ASN A 95 11.42 -8.09 17.54
N VAL A 96 10.37 -7.27 17.45
CA VAL A 96 10.31 -6.01 18.18
C VAL A 96 10.34 -6.25 19.68
N GLN A 97 9.53 -7.19 20.19
CA GLN A 97 9.52 -7.52 21.62
C GLN A 97 10.89 -8.04 22.11
N ILE A 98 11.59 -8.85 21.31
CA ILE A 98 12.94 -9.32 21.63
C ILE A 98 13.95 -8.17 21.61
N ALA A 99 13.91 -7.33 20.57
CA ALA A 99 14.80 -6.19 20.42
C ALA A 99 14.66 -5.21 21.59
N MET A 100 13.43 -4.94 22.04
CA MET A 100 13.16 -4.08 23.20
C MET A 100 13.70 -4.68 24.50
N ARG A 101 13.42 -5.96 24.76
CA ARG A 101 13.90 -6.66 25.97
C ARG A 101 15.42 -6.69 26.06
N ASN A 102 16.07 -6.98 24.94
CA ASN A 102 17.53 -7.15 24.89
C ASN A 102 18.28 -5.84 24.63
N ARG A 103 17.56 -4.74 24.35
CA ARG A 103 18.13 -3.47 23.87
C ARG A 103 19.03 -3.66 22.63
N ASP A 104 18.75 -4.68 21.83
CA ASP A 104 19.52 -5.04 20.65
C ASP A 104 18.67 -4.89 19.40
N ARG A 105 18.94 -3.84 18.62
CA ARG A 105 18.20 -3.53 17.39
C ARG A 105 18.56 -4.46 16.23
N ASN A 106 19.69 -5.15 16.29
CA ASN A 106 20.11 -6.07 15.24
C ASN A 106 19.18 -7.29 15.13
N GLN A 107 18.42 -7.57 16.19
CA GLN A 107 17.34 -8.57 16.18
C GLN A 107 16.32 -8.32 15.06
N MET A 108 16.14 -7.06 14.63
CA MET A 108 15.22 -6.72 13.54
C MET A 108 15.76 -7.05 12.13
N ASN A 109 17.06 -7.35 11.98
CA ASN A 109 17.68 -7.45 10.65
C ASN A 109 17.10 -8.61 9.82
N GLY A 110 16.83 -9.75 10.46
CA GLY A 110 16.24 -10.92 9.79
C GLY A 110 14.85 -10.63 9.23
N VAL A 111 13.95 -10.13 10.08
CA VAL A 111 12.57 -9.84 9.64
C VAL A 111 12.53 -8.70 8.63
N LYS A 112 13.40 -7.69 8.73
CA LYS A 112 13.53 -6.63 7.72
C LYS A 112 13.95 -7.19 6.37
N ALA A 113 14.92 -8.10 6.33
CA ALA A 113 15.35 -8.75 5.09
C ALA A 113 14.23 -9.61 4.48
N GLU A 114 13.44 -10.29 5.31
CA GLU A 114 12.28 -11.07 4.85
C GLU A 114 11.20 -10.16 4.24
N ILE A 115 10.84 -9.07 4.91
CA ILE A 115 9.90 -8.06 4.40
C ILE A 115 10.41 -7.50 3.06
N GLN A 116 11.69 -7.15 2.96
CA GLN A 116 12.30 -6.63 1.74
C GLN A 116 12.30 -7.65 0.59
N LYS A 117 12.28 -8.95 0.89
CA LYS A 117 12.22 -10.01 -0.10
C LYS A 117 10.78 -10.29 -0.56
N ILE A 118 9.84 -10.33 0.38
CA ILE A 118 8.48 -10.84 0.14
C ILE A 118 7.52 -9.76 -0.34
N ILE A 119 7.56 -8.56 0.24
CA ILE A 119 6.59 -7.50 -0.07
C ILE A 119 6.71 -6.97 -1.51
N PRO A 120 7.91 -6.72 -2.07
CA PRO A 120 8.00 -6.10 -3.40
C PRO A 120 7.36 -6.92 -4.54
N PRO A 121 7.53 -8.25 -4.63
CA PRO A 121 6.82 -9.05 -5.62
C PRO A 121 5.29 -8.97 -5.52
N ILE A 122 4.73 -8.91 -4.31
CA ILE A 122 3.28 -8.77 -4.11
C ILE A 122 2.82 -7.37 -4.54
N ARG A 123 3.58 -6.34 -4.16
CA ARG A 123 3.32 -4.96 -4.60
C ARG A 123 3.35 -4.81 -6.12
N MET A 124 4.23 -5.55 -6.81
CA MET A 124 4.24 -5.54 -8.27
C MET A 124 2.94 -6.10 -8.88
N GLN A 125 2.32 -7.11 -8.25
CA GLN A 125 1.02 -7.62 -8.68
C GLN A 125 -0.06 -6.55 -8.55
N VAL A 126 -0.14 -5.90 -7.38
CA VAL A 126 -1.05 -4.75 -7.16
C VAL A 126 -0.82 -3.65 -8.20
N GLN A 127 0.43 -3.27 -8.46
CA GLN A 127 0.76 -2.24 -9.44
C GLN A 127 0.37 -2.61 -10.87
N ASN A 128 0.31 -3.91 -11.20
CA ASN A 128 -0.17 -4.33 -12.51
C ASN A 128 -1.68 -4.15 -12.63
N GLU A 129 -2.45 -4.50 -11.59
CA GLU A 129 -3.89 -4.21 -11.53
C GLU A 129 -4.17 -2.71 -11.57
N GLU A 130 -3.37 -1.89 -10.88
CA GLU A 130 -3.47 -0.42 -10.95
C GLU A 130 -3.24 0.11 -12.36
N LYS A 131 -2.30 -0.46 -13.12
CA LYS A 131 -2.05 -0.06 -14.52
C LYS A 131 -3.24 -0.38 -15.41
N LEU A 132 -3.86 -1.56 -15.24
CA LEU A 132 -5.06 -1.96 -15.97
C LEU A 132 -6.22 -1.00 -15.65
N LEU A 133 -6.44 -0.69 -14.37
CA LEU A 133 -7.43 0.29 -13.95
C LEU A 133 -7.16 1.67 -14.58
N ASN A 134 -5.91 2.14 -14.57
CA ASN A 134 -5.57 3.45 -15.13
C ASN A 134 -5.72 3.52 -16.65
N ALA A 135 -5.47 2.42 -17.36
CA ALA A 135 -5.73 2.33 -18.80
C ALA A 135 -7.23 2.47 -19.07
N ALA A 136 -8.07 1.68 -18.39
CA ALA A 136 -9.53 1.76 -18.52
C ALA A 136 -10.07 3.16 -18.17
N MET A 137 -9.58 3.77 -17.09
CA MET A 137 -9.96 5.12 -16.69
C MET A 137 -9.59 6.18 -17.72
N THR A 138 -8.47 6.02 -18.42
CA THR A 138 -8.04 6.95 -19.48
C THR A 138 -8.97 6.92 -20.68
N GLU A 139 -9.55 5.76 -21.01
CA GLU A 139 -10.51 5.60 -22.10
C GLU A 139 -11.90 6.11 -21.74
N ILE A 140 -12.30 5.98 -20.46
CA ILE A 140 -13.64 6.33 -19.98
C ILE A 140 -13.76 7.82 -19.63
N LEU A 141 -12.71 8.40 -19.03
CA LEU A 141 -12.77 9.74 -18.44
C LEU A 141 -12.31 10.82 -19.43
N THR A 142 -12.89 12.02 -19.29
CA THR A 142 -12.30 13.21 -19.90
C THR A 142 -10.90 13.47 -19.34
N GLU A 143 -10.04 14.16 -20.09
CA GLU A 143 -8.67 14.52 -19.65
C GLU A 143 -8.66 15.19 -18.26
N LYS A 144 -9.60 16.11 -18.01
CA LYS A 144 -9.75 16.81 -16.72
C LYS A 144 -10.11 15.86 -15.58
N GLN A 145 -10.98 14.88 -15.84
CA GLN A 145 -11.37 13.87 -14.85
C GLN A 145 -10.21 12.88 -14.63
N ASN A 146 -9.54 12.42 -15.69
CA ASN A 146 -8.40 11.52 -15.58
C ASN A 146 -7.26 12.14 -14.76
N LYS A 147 -6.96 13.43 -14.97
CA LYS A 147 -5.98 14.15 -14.14
C LYS A 147 -6.35 14.20 -12.66
N LYS A 148 -7.64 14.33 -12.33
CA LYS A 148 -8.12 14.26 -10.93
C LYS A 148 -8.01 12.84 -10.38
N TRP A 149 -8.31 11.84 -11.20
CA TRP A 149 -8.19 10.43 -10.85
C TRP A 149 -6.75 10.09 -10.46
N LEU A 150 -5.78 10.41 -11.31
CA LEU A 150 -4.36 10.15 -11.03
C LEU A 150 -3.88 10.84 -9.75
N ARG A 151 -4.29 12.09 -9.51
CA ARG A 151 -4.00 12.81 -8.25
C ARG A 151 -4.66 12.17 -7.03
N TYR A 152 -5.89 11.67 -7.18
CA TYR A 152 -6.61 10.99 -6.11
C TYR A 152 -5.92 9.66 -5.77
N GLN A 153 -5.54 8.88 -6.77
CA GLN A 153 -4.79 7.63 -6.60
C GLN A 153 -3.43 7.88 -5.96
N GLU A 154 -2.68 8.90 -6.39
CA GLU A 154 -1.38 9.25 -5.77
C GLU A 154 -1.52 9.56 -4.27
N GLY A 155 -2.58 10.28 -3.87
CA GLY A 155 -2.87 10.53 -2.46
C GLY A 155 -3.32 9.31 -1.66
N LYS A 156 -3.58 8.17 -2.31
CA LYS A 156 -3.90 6.88 -1.68
C LYS A 156 -2.70 5.97 -1.55
N LYS A 157 -1.62 6.21 -2.27
CA LYS A 157 -0.38 5.45 -2.17
C LYS A 157 0.33 5.83 -0.87
N THR A 158 0.23 4.97 0.14
CA THR A 158 0.85 5.16 1.47
C THR A 158 2.05 4.26 1.72
N TYR A 159 2.64 3.67 0.67
CA TYR A 159 3.78 2.76 0.75
C TYR A 159 5.04 3.35 0.12
#